data_AF-A0A6I4M9I3-F1
#
_entry.id   AF-A0A6I4M9I3-F1
#
_cell.length_a   1.000
_cell.length_b   1.000
_cell.length_c   1.000
_cell.angle_alpha   90.00
_cell.angle_beta   90.00
_cell.angle_gamma   90.00
#
_symmetry.space_group_name_H-M   'P 1'
#
loop_
_entity.id
_entity.type
_entity.pdbx_description
1 polymer ?
#
loop_
_entity_poly.entity_id
_entity_poly.type
_entity_poly.pdbx_seq_one_letter_code
_entity_poly.pdbx_strand_id
1 'polypeptide(L)'
;MGIFRRPREASAATPPAISEFWEWWAQARPTIEASLAASGGGEDAAGPAPGEGLSAEAIEELSRRVHRIHADLQWEIGGADDRAPSLTITGAGDPELRGLAERWFRAAPSGAAAGGWTFHPARRPDPEMLSQDLVLGDHEFDLEYVRLGMRADADRARVHITAYHPDFLFVSEEQQVAVALHVLDWALGEDDVARWIGEVSIATEAPIDSLPPSMLAAVVEQIAEPFSEPAWLTGEGRTPRGHPARLGARFPLHRQDYPLCDLHVAITVPYANANPDRLPVEPSAGALRAFEKKLTKLGDRAVLAVRETGDGLRVFHLYADPDSGVIAELDQLAAGWGEGKAKVASTADPGWKALAPYQP
;
A
#
# COMPACT_ATOMS: atom_id res chain seq x y z
N MET A 1 -12.33 -40.92 2.87
CA MET A 1 -11.10 -40.18 3.22
C MET A 1 -11.47 -38.72 3.30
N GLY A 2 -11.70 -38.21 4.52
CA GLY A 2 -12.17 -36.85 4.76
C GLY A 2 -11.09 -35.83 4.46
N ILE A 3 -11.38 -34.89 3.57
CA ILE A 3 -10.53 -33.73 3.30
C ILE A 3 -10.76 -32.77 4.47
N PHE A 4 -9.76 -32.61 5.32
CA PHE A 4 -9.74 -31.59 6.36
C PHE A 4 -9.84 -30.21 5.70
N ARG A 5 -11.02 -29.58 5.77
CA ARG A 5 -11.13 -28.13 5.60
C ARG A 5 -10.44 -27.51 6.81
N ARG A 6 -9.27 -26.90 6.61
CA ARG A 6 -8.74 -25.95 7.60
C ARG A 6 -9.83 -24.90 7.84
N PRO A 7 -10.15 -24.58 9.11
CA PRO A 7 -11.00 -23.44 9.42
C PRO A 7 -10.43 -22.20 8.72
N ARG A 8 -11.29 -21.41 8.07
CA ARG A 8 -10.95 -20.03 7.73
C ARG A 8 -10.57 -19.36 9.05
N GLU A 9 -9.34 -18.88 9.19
CA GLU A 9 -9.02 -17.91 10.23
C GLU A 9 -9.84 -16.66 9.92
N ALA A 10 -11.02 -16.58 10.52
CA ALA A 10 -11.70 -15.32 10.67
C ALA A 10 -10.87 -14.53 11.68
N SER A 11 -9.98 -13.66 11.19
CA SER A 11 -9.36 -12.65 12.04
C SER A 11 -10.49 -11.80 12.60
N ALA A 12 -10.60 -11.78 13.93
CA ALA A 12 -11.61 -11.03 14.65
C ALA A 12 -10.91 -9.83 15.31
N ALA A 13 -11.53 -8.65 15.16
CA ALA A 13 -11.23 -7.43 15.90
C ALA A 13 -9.84 -6.81 15.64
N THR A 14 -9.74 -5.51 15.91
CA THR A 14 -8.48 -4.79 16.07
C THR A 14 -7.51 -5.65 16.91
N PRO A 15 -6.29 -5.96 16.41
CA PRO A 15 -5.31 -6.73 17.15
C PRO A 15 -5.16 -6.20 18.59
N PRO A 16 -5.15 -7.05 19.63
CA PRO A 16 -5.06 -6.59 21.03
C PRO A 16 -3.90 -5.62 21.27
N ALA A 17 -2.77 -5.84 20.60
CA ALA A 17 -1.61 -4.96 20.67
C ALA A 17 -1.90 -3.51 20.24
N ILE A 18 -2.80 -3.29 19.27
CA ILE A 18 -3.22 -1.95 18.82
C ILE A 18 -4.11 -1.29 19.86
N SER A 19 -5.10 -2.01 20.41
CA SER A 19 -5.95 -1.45 21.47
C SER A 19 -5.13 -1.06 22.70
N GLU A 20 -4.23 -1.94 23.12
CA GLU A 20 -3.34 -1.68 24.25
C GLU A 20 -2.30 -0.57 23.95
N PHE A 21 -1.91 -0.35 22.68
CA PHE A 21 -1.11 0.81 22.29
C PHE A 21 -1.87 2.10 22.60
N TRP A 22 -3.13 2.20 22.16
CA TRP A 22 -3.93 3.41 22.34
C TRP A 22 -4.32 3.69 23.79
N GLU A 23 -4.55 2.64 24.59
CA GLU A 23 -4.76 2.76 26.04
C GLU A 23 -3.52 3.32 26.77
N TRP A 24 -2.33 2.90 26.34
CA TRP A 24 -1.07 3.43 26.84
C TRP A 24 -0.82 4.86 26.36
N TRP A 25 -1.04 5.14 25.07
CA TRP A 25 -0.84 6.45 24.46
C TRP A 25 -1.60 7.55 25.22
N ALA A 26 -2.85 7.27 25.62
CA ALA A 26 -3.66 8.21 26.38
C ALA A 26 -3.00 8.67 27.71
N GLN A 27 -2.18 7.81 28.32
CA GLN A 27 -1.45 8.10 29.56
C GLN A 27 -0.08 8.72 29.30
N ALA A 28 0.59 8.28 28.22
CA ALA A 28 1.95 8.71 27.89
C ALA A 28 2.01 10.08 27.18
N ARG A 29 0.96 10.45 26.43
CA ARG A 29 0.93 11.65 25.59
C ARG A 29 1.33 12.94 26.33
N PRO A 30 0.82 13.27 27.54
CA PRO A 30 1.22 14.50 28.22
C PRO A 30 2.73 14.57 28.52
N THR A 31 3.36 13.41 28.79
CA THR A 31 4.81 13.33 29.02
C THR A 31 5.59 13.49 27.71
N ILE A 32 5.09 12.91 26.62
CA ILE A 32 5.67 13.08 25.27
C ILE A 32 5.61 14.56 24.86
N GLU A 33 4.46 15.21 25.01
CA GLU A 33 4.27 16.64 24.74
C GLU A 33 5.21 17.52 25.57
N ALA A 34 5.38 17.20 26.86
CA ALA A 34 6.31 17.92 27.73
C ALA A 34 7.77 17.74 27.31
N SER A 35 8.15 16.55 26.82
CA SER A 35 9.49 16.30 26.28
C SER A 35 9.75 17.16 25.06
N LEU A 36 8.84 17.12 24.07
CA LEU A 36 8.94 17.89 22.83
C LEU A 36 9.05 19.41 23.09
N ALA A 37 8.27 19.92 24.06
CA ALA A 37 8.32 21.33 24.44
C ALA A 37 9.64 21.72 25.14
N ALA A 38 10.26 20.80 25.89
CA ALA A 38 11.50 21.06 26.62
C ALA A 38 12.74 21.06 25.71
N SER A 39 12.69 20.35 24.59
CA SER A 39 13.75 20.27 23.59
C SER A 39 13.84 21.45 22.63
N GLY A 40 12.95 22.45 22.73
CA GLY A 40 12.90 23.58 21.81
C GLY A 40 14.23 24.33 21.63
N GLY A 41 14.82 24.23 20.42
CA GLY A 41 15.79 25.18 19.88
C GLY A 41 17.28 24.82 19.96
N GLY A 42 17.68 23.56 19.86
CA GLY A 42 19.09 23.20 19.66
C GLY A 42 19.43 22.99 18.19
N GLU A 43 20.21 23.88 17.58
CA GLU A 43 20.71 23.81 16.17
C GLU A 43 21.68 22.64 15.89
N ASP A 44 21.88 21.72 16.85
CA ASP A 44 22.97 20.72 16.85
C ASP A 44 22.48 19.25 16.73
N ALA A 45 21.25 18.99 16.30
CA ALA A 45 20.77 17.63 16.09
C ALA A 45 21.12 17.12 14.67
N ALA A 46 21.93 16.06 14.62
CA ALA A 46 22.34 15.39 13.39
C ALA A 46 21.14 14.72 12.69
N GLY A 47 20.53 15.42 11.73
CA GLY A 47 19.52 14.91 10.82
C GLY A 47 18.16 14.55 11.46
N PRO A 48 17.15 14.26 10.62
CA PRO A 48 15.77 13.99 11.05
C PRO A 48 15.67 12.61 11.71
N ALA A 49 15.98 12.52 13.00
CA ALA A 49 15.75 11.30 13.77
C ALA A 49 14.24 11.15 14.07
N PRO A 50 13.66 9.94 14.00
CA PRO A 50 12.22 9.72 14.16
C PRO A 50 11.61 10.18 15.49
N GLY A 51 12.44 10.45 16.50
CA GLY A 51 12.04 10.94 17.81
C GLY A 51 12.80 12.19 18.25
N GLU A 52 13.19 13.05 17.30
CA GLU A 52 13.84 14.31 17.63
C GLU A 52 13.03 15.10 18.68
N GLY A 53 13.72 15.57 19.73
CA GLY A 53 13.08 16.22 20.88
C GLY A 53 12.46 15.30 21.95
N LEU A 54 12.47 13.98 21.76
CA LEU A 54 12.05 13.04 22.79
C LEU A 54 13.21 12.64 23.72
N SER A 55 12.88 12.32 24.97
CA SER A 55 13.80 11.64 25.88
C SER A 55 14.09 10.21 25.39
N ALA A 56 15.29 9.71 25.68
CA ALA A 56 15.68 8.34 25.32
C ALA A 56 14.70 7.28 25.87
N GLU A 57 14.17 7.48 27.08
CA GLU A 57 13.16 6.60 27.69
C GLU A 57 11.85 6.60 26.90
N ALA A 58 11.41 7.76 26.39
CA ALA A 58 10.21 7.86 25.56
C ALA A 58 10.40 7.18 24.20
N ILE A 59 11.58 7.34 23.58
CA ILE A 59 11.95 6.68 22.32
C ILE A 59 11.94 5.15 22.49
N GLU A 60 12.56 4.64 23.55
CA GLU A 60 12.62 3.20 23.84
C GLU A 60 11.22 2.63 24.07
N GLU A 61 10.41 3.29 24.90
CA GLU A 61 9.05 2.84 25.21
C GLU A 61 8.14 2.89 23.98
N LEU A 62 8.18 3.95 23.18
CA LEU A 62 7.36 4.06 21.96
C LEU A 62 7.76 2.98 20.95
N SER A 63 9.06 2.77 20.74
CA SER A 63 9.58 1.69 19.89
C SER A 63 9.11 0.32 20.38
N ARG A 64 9.20 0.06 21.69
CA ARG A 64 8.74 -1.20 22.29
C ARG A 64 7.23 -1.42 22.07
N ARG A 65 6.42 -0.36 22.13
CA ARG A 65 4.96 -0.41 21.92
C ARG A 65 4.61 -0.67 20.47
N VAL A 66 5.28 -0.01 19.54
CA VAL A 66 5.13 -0.22 18.08
C VAL A 66 5.57 -1.63 17.70
N HIS A 67 6.74 -2.08 18.14
CA HIS A 67 7.25 -3.42 17.84
C HIS A 67 6.41 -4.56 18.42
N ARG A 68 5.59 -4.27 19.44
CA ARG A 68 4.61 -5.24 19.95
C ARG A 68 3.40 -5.39 19.03
N ILE A 69 3.09 -4.39 18.22
CA ILE A 69 2.11 -4.52 17.14
C ILE A 69 2.74 -5.36 16.03
N HIS A 70 3.94 -4.99 15.57
CA HIS A 70 4.74 -5.79 14.65
C HIS A 70 6.20 -5.32 14.66
N ALA A 71 7.15 -6.26 14.59
CA ALA A 71 8.59 -5.98 14.76
C ALA A 71 9.17 -5.06 13.68
N ASP A 72 8.60 -5.09 12.47
CA ASP A 72 9.10 -4.31 11.32
C ASP A 72 8.35 -2.98 11.12
N LEU A 73 7.37 -2.63 11.96
CA LEU A 73 6.74 -1.31 11.91
C LEU A 73 7.70 -0.25 12.44
N GLN A 74 7.76 0.87 11.73
CA GLN A 74 8.52 2.05 12.12
C GLN A 74 7.58 3.16 12.58
N TRP A 75 8.12 4.15 13.27
CA TRP A 75 7.37 5.32 13.73
C TRP A 75 8.22 6.58 13.60
N GLU A 76 7.53 7.71 13.49
CA GLU A 76 8.12 9.06 13.48
C GLU A 76 7.16 10.03 14.17
N ILE A 77 7.71 11.00 14.88
CA ILE A 77 6.98 12.16 15.37
C ILE A 77 7.30 13.34 14.47
N GLY A 78 6.26 13.97 13.92
CA GLY A 78 6.37 15.17 13.12
C GLY A 78 5.66 16.36 13.76
N GLY A 79 5.71 17.51 13.08
CA GLY A 79 5.07 18.75 13.54
C GLY A 79 5.93 19.63 14.43
N ALA A 80 7.25 19.63 14.25
CA ALA A 80 8.10 20.70 14.77
C ALA A 80 7.78 22.02 14.04
N ASP A 81 7.81 23.12 14.80
CA ASP A 81 7.50 24.51 14.42
C ASP A 81 6.08 24.81 13.92
N ASP A 82 5.26 25.41 14.79
CA ASP A 82 3.92 25.96 14.57
C ASP A 82 2.85 25.03 13.95
N ARG A 83 3.22 23.79 13.61
CA ARG A 83 2.33 22.72 13.14
C ARG A 83 1.79 21.91 14.32
N ALA A 84 0.60 21.33 14.13
CA ALA A 84 0.05 20.39 15.09
C ALA A 84 0.94 19.13 15.14
N PRO A 85 1.23 18.57 16.33
CA PRO A 85 2.08 17.40 16.44
C PRO A 85 1.46 16.22 15.71
N SER A 86 2.30 15.39 15.10
CA SER A 86 1.86 14.18 14.41
C SER A 86 2.62 12.95 14.87
N LEU A 87 1.94 11.81 14.80
CA LEU A 87 2.57 10.49 14.95
C LEU A 87 2.23 9.67 13.72
N THR A 88 3.26 9.25 12.99
CA THR A 88 3.13 8.28 11.91
C THR A 88 3.58 6.91 12.40
N ILE A 89 2.82 5.88 12.09
CA ILE A 89 3.28 4.49 12.13
C ILE A 89 3.22 3.95 10.70
N THR A 90 4.31 3.37 10.24
CA THR A 90 4.54 3.04 8.83
C THR A 90 5.16 1.65 8.68
N GLY A 91 4.88 1.01 7.54
CA GLY A 91 5.53 -0.23 7.12
C GLY A 91 6.85 -0.02 6.35
N ALA A 92 7.29 1.24 6.20
CA ALA A 92 8.47 1.64 5.45
C ALA A 92 8.50 1.06 4.02
N GLY A 93 7.35 1.11 3.34
CA GLY A 93 7.17 0.58 2.00
C GLY A 93 6.86 -0.91 1.91
N ASP A 94 6.85 -1.65 3.03
CA ASP A 94 6.41 -3.06 3.04
C ASP A 94 4.88 -3.14 2.83
N PRO A 95 4.42 -3.68 1.68
CA PRO A 95 2.99 -3.80 1.41
C PRO A 95 2.28 -4.69 2.42
N GLU A 96 2.94 -5.68 3.04
CA GLU A 96 2.31 -6.58 4.01
C GLU A 96 1.87 -5.85 5.29
N LEU A 97 2.54 -4.75 5.65
CA LEU A 97 2.29 -4.00 6.87
C LEU A 97 1.27 -2.86 6.70
N ARG A 98 0.98 -2.46 5.46
CA ARG A 98 0.10 -1.30 5.19
C ARG A 98 -1.30 -1.43 5.79
N GLY A 99 -1.89 -2.63 5.75
CA GLY A 99 -3.20 -2.89 6.35
C GLY A 99 -3.15 -2.87 7.88
N LEU A 100 -2.04 -3.29 8.48
CA LEU A 100 -1.85 -3.23 9.92
C LEU A 100 -1.70 -1.78 10.42
N ALA A 101 -0.92 -0.96 9.70
CA ALA A 101 -0.78 0.47 9.98
C ALA A 101 -2.12 1.21 9.82
N GLU A 102 -2.92 0.87 8.80
CA GLU A 102 -4.28 1.40 8.62
C GLU A 102 -5.20 1.05 9.81
N ARG A 103 -5.17 -0.21 10.28
CA ARG A 103 -5.97 -0.65 11.43
C ARG A 103 -5.54 0.08 12.71
N TRP A 104 -4.24 0.36 12.87
CA TRP A 104 -3.74 1.19 13.95
C TRP A 104 -4.31 2.60 13.88
N PHE A 105 -4.23 3.24 12.71
CA PHE A 105 -4.75 4.58 12.48
C PHE A 105 -6.27 4.68 12.70
N ARG A 106 -7.05 3.71 12.22
CA ARG A 106 -8.51 3.67 12.42
C ARG A 106 -8.93 3.45 13.87
N ALA A 107 -8.05 2.88 14.69
CA ALA A 107 -8.25 2.73 16.13
C ALA A 107 -7.84 3.97 16.93
N ALA A 108 -7.25 4.99 16.28
CA ALA A 108 -6.79 6.20 16.94
C ALA A 108 -7.92 6.98 17.63
N PRO A 109 -7.64 7.65 18.75
CA PRO A 109 -8.58 8.56 19.38
C PRO A 109 -8.94 9.71 18.45
N SER A 110 -10.18 10.20 18.51
CA SER A 110 -10.67 11.33 17.72
C SER A 110 -11.21 12.47 18.59
N GLY A 111 -11.34 13.66 18.01
CA GLY A 111 -11.84 14.86 18.69
C GLY A 111 -10.97 15.26 19.87
N ALA A 112 -11.58 15.62 21.01
CA ALA A 112 -10.85 16.05 22.20
C ALA A 112 -9.88 14.97 22.74
N ALA A 113 -10.19 13.69 22.53
CA ALA A 113 -9.32 12.59 22.97
C ALA A 113 -8.01 12.53 22.17
N ALA A 114 -7.97 13.05 20.94
CA ALA A 114 -6.76 13.15 20.14
C ALA A 114 -5.79 14.21 20.69
N GLY A 115 -6.29 15.20 21.44
CA GLY A 115 -5.44 16.24 22.06
C GLY A 115 -4.68 17.11 21.07
N GLY A 116 -5.24 17.32 19.88
CA GLY A 116 -4.60 18.10 18.81
C GLY A 116 -3.60 17.32 17.96
N TRP A 117 -3.33 16.05 18.27
CA TRP A 117 -2.46 15.20 17.45
C TRP A 117 -3.13 14.77 16.15
N THR A 118 -2.33 14.71 15.09
CA THR A 118 -2.68 14.05 13.84
C THR A 118 -1.97 12.69 13.75
N PHE A 119 -2.67 11.68 13.25
CA PHE A 119 -2.10 10.33 13.12
C PHE A 119 -2.03 9.92 11.65
N HIS A 120 -0.97 9.22 11.26
CA HIS A 120 -0.78 8.79 9.87
C HIS A 120 -0.37 7.30 9.78
N PRO A 121 -1.01 6.50 8.89
CA PRO A 121 -0.68 5.09 8.69
C PRO A 121 0.45 4.84 7.67
N ALA A 122 1.09 5.91 7.18
CA ALA A 122 2.15 5.92 6.19
C ALA A 122 2.84 7.29 6.20
N ARG A 123 4.11 7.37 5.80
CA ARG A 123 4.83 8.66 5.73
C ARG A 123 4.14 9.62 4.79
N ARG A 124 4.08 10.89 5.19
CA ARG A 124 3.55 11.99 4.38
C ARG A 124 4.70 12.62 3.58
N PRO A 125 4.44 13.14 2.36
CA PRO A 125 5.43 13.96 1.70
C PRO A 125 5.78 15.16 2.59
N ASP A 126 7.07 15.45 2.66
CA ASP A 126 7.66 16.60 3.34
C ASP A 126 8.72 17.24 2.44
N PRO A 127 8.31 18.08 1.47
CA PRO A 127 9.22 18.65 0.49
C PRO A 127 10.29 19.57 1.09
N GLU A 128 10.09 20.09 2.30
CA GLU A 128 11.09 20.94 2.98
C GLU A 128 12.35 20.14 3.33
N MET A 129 12.19 18.84 3.61
CA MET A 129 13.30 17.93 3.85
C MET A 129 14.22 17.79 2.64
N LEU A 130 13.73 18.03 1.41
CA LEU A 130 14.54 17.93 0.19
C LEU A 130 15.61 19.02 0.05
N SER A 131 15.56 20.05 0.89
CA SER A 131 16.56 21.12 1.00
C SER A 131 17.41 21.03 2.27
N GLN A 132 17.29 19.93 3.01
CA GLN A 132 18.07 19.67 4.23
C GLN A 132 19.18 18.65 3.95
N ASP A 133 20.14 18.59 4.87
CA ASP A 133 21.14 17.55 4.89
C ASP A 133 20.56 16.25 5.49
N LEU A 134 20.77 15.13 4.80
CA LEU A 134 20.45 13.81 5.32
C LEU A 134 21.71 13.14 5.87
N VAL A 135 21.70 12.83 7.16
CA VAL A 135 22.79 12.10 7.81
C VAL A 135 22.48 10.60 7.82
N LEU A 136 23.36 9.78 7.25
CA LEU A 136 23.27 8.31 7.28
C LEU A 136 24.61 7.70 7.68
N GLY A 137 24.69 7.24 8.92
CA GLY A 137 25.92 6.71 9.49
C GLY A 137 26.92 7.83 9.77
N ASP A 138 28.09 7.76 9.14
CA ASP A 138 29.16 8.77 9.22
C ASP A 138 29.19 9.71 8.01
N HIS A 139 28.22 9.60 7.10
CA HIS A 139 28.12 10.45 5.91
C HIS A 139 26.92 11.39 5.98
N GLU A 140 27.10 12.59 5.45
CA GLU A 140 26.10 13.65 5.33
C GLU A 140 25.88 13.95 3.85
N PHE A 141 24.61 13.97 3.42
CA PHE A 141 24.22 14.19 2.04
C PHE A 141 23.42 15.49 1.93
N ASP A 142 23.96 16.47 1.22
CA ASP A 142 23.22 17.66 0.81
C ASP A 142 22.23 17.28 -0.31
N LEU A 143 20.95 17.21 0.05
CA LEU A 143 19.91 16.71 -0.84
C LEU A 143 19.65 17.65 -2.03
N GLU A 144 20.12 18.89 -2.01
CA GLU A 144 20.03 19.80 -3.17
C GLU A 144 20.88 19.31 -4.35
N TYR A 145 21.88 18.46 -4.10
CA TYR A 145 22.69 17.82 -5.15
C TYR A 145 22.08 16.55 -5.72
N VAL A 146 20.98 16.05 -5.16
CA VAL A 146 20.30 14.87 -5.73
C VAL A 146 19.73 15.20 -7.10
N ARG A 147 19.97 14.32 -8.06
CA ARG A 147 19.46 14.40 -9.43
C ARG A 147 18.73 13.12 -9.79
N LEU A 148 17.52 13.26 -10.30
CA LEU A 148 16.69 12.13 -10.69
C LEU A 148 16.51 12.10 -12.21
N GLY A 149 16.95 11.02 -12.84
CA GLY A 149 16.43 10.62 -14.13
C GLY A 149 15.03 10.03 -13.93
N MET A 150 14.03 10.55 -14.65
CA MET A 150 12.64 10.13 -14.53
C MET A 150 12.15 9.61 -15.88
N ARG A 151 11.81 8.32 -15.95
CA ARG A 151 11.26 7.70 -17.16
C ARG A 151 9.84 7.22 -16.90
N ALA A 152 8.88 7.89 -17.52
CA ALA A 152 7.50 7.44 -17.53
C ALA A 152 7.33 6.11 -18.28
N ASP A 153 6.54 5.21 -17.70
CA ASP A 153 6.05 3.97 -18.30
C ASP A 153 4.52 4.01 -18.22
N ALA A 154 3.89 4.49 -19.29
CA ALA A 154 2.43 4.63 -19.37
C ALA A 154 1.72 3.28 -19.42
N ASP A 155 2.37 2.24 -19.95
CA ASP A 155 1.80 0.89 -20.04
C ASP A 155 1.68 0.23 -18.66
N ARG A 156 2.60 0.57 -17.75
CA ARG A 156 2.60 0.12 -16.35
C ARG A 156 1.99 1.14 -15.38
N ALA A 157 1.68 2.35 -15.85
CA ALA A 157 1.29 3.49 -15.02
C ALA A 157 2.30 3.71 -13.89
N ARG A 158 3.59 3.80 -14.26
CA ARG A 158 4.71 3.98 -13.33
C ARG A 158 5.71 5.01 -13.84
N VAL A 159 6.51 5.55 -12.92
CA VAL A 159 7.71 6.34 -13.20
C VAL A 159 8.90 5.57 -12.68
N HIS A 160 9.83 5.24 -13.56
CA HIS A 160 11.11 4.65 -13.18
C HIS A 160 12.10 5.76 -12.83
N ILE A 161 12.85 5.53 -11.76
CA ILE A 161 13.76 6.51 -11.19
C ILE A 161 15.20 6.01 -11.33
N THR A 162 16.07 6.90 -11.78
CA THR A 162 17.52 6.74 -11.71
C THR A 162 18.06 7.86 -10.84
N ALA A 163 18.42 7.53 -9.60
CA ALA A 163 18.91 8.50 -8.63
C ALA A 163 20.43 8.67 -8.73
N TYR A 164 20.89 9.90 -8.60
CA TYR A 164 22.29 10.28 -8.55
C TYR A 164 22.51 11.29 -7.43
N HIS A 165 23.62 11.13 -6.72
CA HIS A 165 24.23 12.15 -5.87
C HIS A 165 25.75 12.05 -6.07
N PRO A 166 26.51 13.17 -6.10
CA PRO A 166 27.97 13.13 -6.30
C PRO A 166 28.69 12.22 -5.31
N ASP A 167 28.20 12.14 -4.07
CA ASP A 167 28.83 11.32 -3.02
C ASP A 167 28.50 9.83 -3.09
N PHE A 168 27.61 9.38 -3.97
CA PHE A 168 27.31 7.94 -4.11
C PHE A 168 28.55 7.09 -4.38
N LEU A 169 29.57 7.65 -5.03
CA LEU A 169 30.85 6.97 -5.29
C LEU A 169 31.68 6.68 -4.02
N PHE A 170 31.34 7.29 -2.89
CA PHE A 170 32.09 7.18 -1.63
C PHE A 170 31.37 6.40 -0.54
N VAL A 171 30.15 5.94 -0.81
CA VAL A 171 29.29 5.24 0.16
C VAL A 171 28.85 3.87 -0.35
N SER A 172 28.36 3.04 0.57
CA SER A 172 27.86 1.70 0.23
C SER A 172 26.60 1.76 -0.65
N GLU A 173 26.37 0.72 -1.46
CA GLU A 173 25.13 0.59 -2.26
C GLU A 173 23.88 0.66 -1.38
N GLU A 174 23.94 0.13 -0.15
CA GLU A 174 22.85 0.21 0.83
C GLU A 174 22.52 1.67 1.21
N GLN A 175 23.54 2.49 1.48
CA GLN A 175 23.36 3.92 1.74
C GLN A 175 22.84 4.66 0.50
N GLN A 176 23.33 4.34 -0.70
CA GLN A 176 22.85 4.96 -1.93
C GLN A 176 21.35 4.72 -2.13
N VAL A 177 20.90 3.47 -1.93
CA VAL A 177 19.49 3.09 -2.00
C VAL A 177 18.70 3.78 -0.90
N ALA A 178 19.21 3.83 0.33
CA ALA A 178 18.54 4.51 1.44
C ALA A 178 18.31 6.00 1.14
N VAL A 179 19.32 6.74 0.66
CA VAL A 179 19.17 8.14 0.24
C VAL A 179 18.09 8.27 -0.84
N ALA A 180 18.14 7.42 -1.88
CA ALA A 180 17.16 7.46 -2.96
C ALA A 180 15.73 7.24 -2.43
N LEU A 181 15.51 6.25 -1.56
CA LEU A 181 14.19 5.96 -0.99
C LEU A 181 13.70 7.07 -0.07
N HIS A 182 14.56 7.65 0.79
CA HIS A 182 14.19 8.79 1.63
C HIS A 182 13.76 10.01 0.79
N VAL A 183 14.51 10.32 -0.27
CA VAL A 183 14.16 11.40 -1.20
C VAL A 183 12.79 11.16 -1.86
N LEU A 184 12.48 9.92 -2.25
CA LEU A 184 11.19 9.57 -2.83
C LEU A 184 10.05 9.71 -1.80
N ASP A 185 10.25 9.21 -0.58
CA ASP A 185 9.28 9.31 0.52
C ASP A 185 9.00 10.77 0.90
N TRP A 186 10.02 11.63 0.96
CA TRP A 186 9.82 13.06 1.23
C TRP A 186 9.18 13.80 0.07
N ALA A 187 9.48 13.43 -1.18
CA ALA A 187 8.89 14.07 -2.35
C ALA A 187 7.42 13.69 -2.58
N LEU A 188 7.03 12.43 -2.33
CA LEU A 188 5.71 11.89 -2.68
C LEU A 188 4.90 11.36 -1.49
N GLY A 189 5.58 10.91 -0.43
CA GLY A 189 4.99 10.08 0.60
C GLY A 189 4.96 8.61 0.19
N GLU A 190 4.99 7.74 1.19
CA GLU A 190 5.13 6.29 1.03
C GLU A 190 4.00 5.69 0.17
N ASP A 191 2.76 6.17 0.35
CA ASP A 191 1.62 5.65 -0.41
C ASP A 191 1.75 5.98 -1.91
N ASP A 192 2.19 7.19 -2.27
CA ASP A 192 2.35 7.58 -3.68
C ASP A 192 3.63 7.02 -4.31
N VAL A 193 4.69 6.80 -3.51
CA VAL A 193 5.83 5.98 -3.95
C VAL A 193 5.36 4.59 -4.34
N ALA A 194 4.61 3.91 -3.47
CA ALA A 194 4.11 2.56 -3.75
C ALA A 194 3.10 2.51 -4.91
N ARG A 195 2.33 3.58 -5.13
CA ARG A 195 1.42 3.69 -6.28
C ARG A 195 2.18 3.88 -7.58
N TRP A 196 3.08 4.85 -7.65
CA TRP A 196 3.50 5.41 -8.94
C TRP A 196 4.96 5.16 -9.28
N ILE A 197 5.80 4.84 -8.29
CA ILE A 197 7.21 4.57 -8.56
C ILE A 197 7.40 3.10 -8.95
N GLY A 198 8.14 2.90 -10.04
CA GLY A 198 8.52 1.57 -10.53
C GLY A 198 9.92 1.20 -10.04
N GLU A 199 10.75 0.73 -10.97
CA GLU A 199 12.17 0.47 -10.71
C GLU A 199 12.89 1.74 -10.24
N VAL A 200 13.70 1.59 -9.19
CA VAL A 200 14.63 2.60 -8.69
C VAL A 200 16.04 2.05 -8.90
N SER A 201 16.86 2.82 -9.60
CA SER A 201 18.25 2.49 -9.94
C SER A 201 19.19 3.59 -9.48
N ILE A 202 20.44 3.25 -9.18
CA ILE A 202 21.47 4.24 -8.83
C ILE A 202 22.38 4.47 -10.03
N ALA A 203 22.61 5.73 -10.36
CA ALA A 203 23.56 6.13 -11.39
C ALA A 203 24.90 6.56 -10.79
N THR A 204 25.99 6.19 -11.47
CA THR A 204 27.36 6.60 -11.13
C THR A 204 27.73 7.98 -11.69
N GLU A 205 26.98 8.46 -12.67
CA GLU A 205 27.12 9.78 -13.29
C GLU A 205 25.76 10.47 -13.34
N ALA A 206 25.75 11.81 -13.30
CA ALA A 206 24.52 12.57 -13.37
C ALA A 206 23.75 12.28 -14.67
N PRO A 207 22.45 11.91 -14.63
CA PRO A 207 21.66 11.72 -15.83
C PRO A 207 21.56 13.01 -16.65
N ILE A 208 21.62 12.89 -17.99
CA ILE A 208 21.68 14.01 -18.95
C ILE A 208 20.51 14.99 -18.76
N ASP A 209 19.27 14.46 -18.73
CA ASP A 209 18.04 15.23 -18.55
C ASP A 209 17.49 15.04 -17.12
N SER A 210 18.37 15.12 -16.12
CA SER A 210 17.96 14.97 -14.72
C SER A 210 17.17 16.16 -14.20
N LEU A 211 16.23 15.88 -13.30
CA LEU A 211 15.41 16.86 -12.59
C LEU A 211 15.71 16.81 -11.09
N PRO A 212 15.53 17.91 -10.34
CA PRO A 212 15.60 17.88 -8.89
C PRO A 212 14.40 17.09 -8.31
N PRO A 213 14.53 16.49 -7.11
CA PRO A 213 13.45 15.74 -6.47
C PRO A 213 12.15 16.52 -6.27
N SER A 214 12.22 17.84 -6.09
CA SER A 214 11.05 18.71 -5.92
C SER A 214 10.09 18.70 -7.12
N MET A 215 10.56 18.29 -8.31
CA MET A 215 9.72 18.17 -9.51
C MET A 215 8.96 16.83 -9.59
N LEU A 216 9.29 15.85 -8.74
CA LEU A 216 8.76 14.50 -8.85
C LEU A 216 7.24 14.43 -8.70
N ALA A 217 6.66 15.19 -7.75
CA ALA A 217 5.21 15.24 -7.55
C ALA A 217 4.47 15.68 -8.81
N ALA A 218 4.97 16.71 -9.51
CA ALA A 218 4.37 17.19 -10.75
C ALA A 218 4.47 16.17 -11.89
N VAL A 219 5.59 15.43 -11.98
CA VAL A 219 5.75 14.36 -12.97
C VAL A 219 4.78 13.22 -12.69
N VAL A 220 4.66 12.79 -11.43
CA VAL A 220 3.71 11.74 -11.04
C VAL A 220 2.26 12.16 -11.30
N GLU A 221 1.89 13.42 -11.02
CA GLU A 221 0.55 13.94 -11.31
C GLU A 221 0.21 13.84 -12.81
N GLN A 222 1.14 14.19 -13.70
CA GLN A 222 0.95 14.05 -15.15
C GLN A 222 0.78 12.60 -15.59
N ILE A 223 1.41 11.66 -14.91
CA ILE A 223 1.26 10.22 -15.18
C ILE A 223 -0.03 9.67 -14.59
N ALA A 224 -0.50 10.19 -13.46
CA ALA A 224 -1.71 9.77 -12.80
C ALA A 224 -2.98 10.29 -13.50
N GLU A 225 -2.94 11.48 -14.10
CA GLU A 225 -4.09 12.16 -14.72
C GLU A 225 -4.90 11.27 -15.70
N PRO A 226 -4.28 10.54 -16.65
CA PRO A 226 -4.99 9.65 -17.57
C PRO A 226 -5.72 8.49 -16.89
N PHE A 227 -5.40 8.20 -15.62
CA PHE A 227 -5.89 7.06 -14.85
C PHE A 227 -6.83 7.47 -13.70
N SER A 228 -7.31 8.71 -13.70
CA SER A 228 -8.27 9.23 -12.71
C SER A 228 -9.58 8.42 -12.65
N GLU A 229 -9.96 7.78 -13.75
CA GLU A 229 -11.06 6.80 -13.80
C GLU A 229 -10.52 5.37 -13.95
N PRO A 230 -11.02 4.40 -13.15
CA PRO A 230 -10.58 3.01 -13.28
C PRO A 230 -10.91 2.43 -14.65
N ALA A 231 -9.88 1.97 -15.37
CA ALA A 231 -10.04 1.28 -16.64
C ALA A 231 -10.00 -0.24 -16.46
N TRP A 232 -10.41 -0.96 -17.51
CA TRP A 232 -10.23 -2.39 -17.63
C TRP A 232 -9.32 -2.70 -18.81
N LEU A 233 -8.14 -3.24 -18.54
CA LEU A 233 -7.33 -3.89 -19.57
C LEU A 233 -8.00 -5.21 -19.93
N THR A 234 -8.06 -5.51 -21.23
CA THR A 234 -8.59 -6.79 -21.72
C THR A 234 -7.54 -7.50 -22.54
N GLY A 235 -7.37 -8.80 -22.28
CA GLY A 235 -6.46 -9.65 -23.03
C GLY A 235 -7.12 -10.94 -23.46
N GLU A 236 -6.51 -11.58 -24.46
CA GLU A 236 -6.87 -12.92 -24.90
C GLU A 236 -5.70 -13.87 -24.64
N GLY A 237 -6.02 -15.12 -24.33
CA GLY A 237 -5.02 -16.13 -24.02
C GLY A 237 -5.56 -17.54 -24.25
N ARG A 238 -4.91 -18.52 -23.63
CA ARG A 238 -5.35 -19.91 -23.65
C ARG A 238 -5.39 -20.48 -22.25
N THR A 239 -6.40 -21.31 -21.97
CA THR A 239 -6.46 -22.09 -20.74
C THR A 239 -5.36 -23.15 -20.71
N PRO A 240 -5.07 -23.78 -19.56
CA PRO A 240 -4.14 -24.92 -19.50
C PRO A 240 -4.51 -26.10 -20.41
N ARG A 241 -5.78 -26.19 -20.84
CA ARG A 241 -6.28 -27.18 -21.80
C ARG A 241 -6.17 -26.72 -23.26
N GLY A 242 -5.62 -25.53 -23.50
CA GLY A 242 -5.41 -24.96 -24.83
C GLY A 242 -6.62 -24.26 -25.44
N HIS A 243 -7.75 -24.16 -24.73
CA HIS A 243 -8.95 -23.48 -25.23
C HIS A 243 -8.79 -21.95 -25.13
N PRO A 244 -9.44 -21.15 -26.01
CA PRO A 244 -9.42 -19.70 -25.89
C PRO A 244 -9.88 -19.21 -24.51
N ALA A 245 -9.20 -18.19 -24.00
CA ALA A 245 -9.52 -17.54 -22.75
C ALA A 245 -9.55 -16.01 -22.92
N ARG A 246 -10.37 -15.34 -22.13
CA ARG A 246 -10.43 -13.87 -22.02
C ARG A 246 -10.10 -13.44 -20.61
N LEU A 247 -9.21 -12.48 -20.50
CA LEU A 247 -8.82 -11.84 -19.25
C LEU A 247 -9.33 -10.40 -19.25
N GLY A 248 -9.80 -9.94 -18.10
CA GLY A 248 -9.93 -8.53 -17.80
C GLY A 248 -9.23 -8.23 -16.48
N ALA A 249 -8.43 -7.19 -16.42
CA ALA A 249 -7.79 -6.70 -15.20
C ALA A 249 -8.11 -5.20 -15.02
N ARG A 250 -8.46 -4.81 -13.80
CA ARG A 250 -8.66 -3.39 -13.45
C ARG A 250 -7.30 -2.69 -13.42
N PHE A 251 -7.21 -1.52 -14.03
CA PHE A 251 -5.95 -0.81 -14.20
C PHE A 251 -6.10 0.73 -14.17
N PRO A 252 -5.16 1.46 -13.53
CA PRO A 252 -4.26 0.91 -12.52
C PRO A 252 -5.07 0.48 -11.30
N LEU A 253 -4.52 -0.42 -10.50
CA LEU A 253 -5.14 -0.88 -9.28
C LEU A 253 -4.07 -0.95 -8.20
N HIS A 254 -4.17 -0.07 -7.21
CA HIS A 254 -3.21 0.04 -6.13
C HIS A 254 -3.83 -0.42 -4.81
N ARG A 255 -3.03 -1.09 -3.98
CA ARG A 255 -3.49 -1.50 -2.64
C ARG A 255 -3.69 -0.31 -1.71
N GLN A 256 -2.97 0.78 -1.95
CA GLN A 256 -3.03 2.00 -1.16
C GLN A 256 -4.43 2.64 -1.17
N ASP A 257 -5.24 2.34 -2.19
CA ASP A 257 -6.64 2.80 -2.28
C ASP A 257 -7.59 1.89 -1.49
N TYR A 258 -7.14 0.69 -1.12
CA TYR A 258 -7.90 -0.35 -0.43
C TYR A 258 -7.07 -0.97 0.71
N PRO A 259 -6.53 -0.18 1.65
CA PRO A 259 -5.47 -0.62 2.57
C PRO A 259 -5.89 -1.75 3.52
N LEU A 260 -7.20 -1.91 3.80
CA LEU A 260 -7.72 -2.98 4.64
C LEU A 260 -8.00 -4.29 3.89
N CYS A 261 -7.91 -4.30 2.56
CA CYS A 261 -8.28 -5.45 1.75
C CYS A 261 -7.14 -6.48 1.69
N ASP A 262 -6.93 -7.21 2.79
CA ASP A 262 -5.81 -8.13 2.99
C ASP A 262 -6.11 -9.59 2.59
N LEU A 263 -7.33 -9.89 2.15
CA LEU A 263 -7.72 -11.23 1.69
C LEU A 263 -7.88 -11.28 0.18
N HIS A 264 -7.11 -12.14 -0.49
CA HIS A 264 -7.44 -12.56 -1.85
C HIS A 264 -8.64 -13.50 -1.82
N VAL A 265 -9.64 -13.24 -2.64
CA VAL A 265 -10.84 -14.07 -2.79
C VAL A 265 -11.03 -14.43 -4.26
N ALA A 266 -11.02 -15.73 -4.57
CA ALA A 266 -11.34 -16.25 -5.88
C ALA A 266 -12.75 -16.87 -5.88
N ILE A 267 -13.64 -16.31 -6.70
CA ILE A 267 -14.99 -16.83 -6.93
C ILE A 267 -15.06 -17.45 -8.33
N THR A 268 -15.18 -18.78 -8.38
CA THR A 268 -15.35 -19.51 -9.64
C THR A 268 -16.82 -19.85 -9.85
N VAL A 269 -17.39 -19.41 -10.96
CA VAL A 269 -18.76 -19.73 -11.39
C VAL A 269 -18.75 -20.47 -12.74
N PRO A 270 -19.43 -21.61 -12.88
CA PRO A 270 -19.66 -22.24 -14.17
C PRO A 270 -20.75 -21.53 -14.97
N TYR A 271 -20.74 -21.66 -16.29
CA TYR A 271 -21.87 -21.25 -17.13
C TYR A 271 -22.38 -22.38 -18.02
N ALA A 272 -23.69 -22.39 -18.25
CA ALA A 272 -24.37 -23.46 -18.97
C ALA A 272 -24.32 -23.30 -20.49
N ASN A 273 -24.29 -22.06 -20.99
CA ASN A 273 -24.37 -21.76 -22.43
C ASN A 273 -23.04 -21.22 -22.94
N ALA A 274 -22.40 -21.99 -23.82
CA ALA A 274 -21.11 -21.65 -24.39
C ALA A 274 -21.06 -21.91 -25.90
N ASN A 275 -20.20 -21.18 -26.61
CA ASN A 275 -19.88 -21.43 -28.02
C ASN A 275 -18.92 -22.64 -28.16
N PRO A 276 -18.54 -23.05 -29.38
CA PRO A 276 -17.57 -24.14 -29.59
C PRO A 276 -16.20 -23.91 -28.94
N ASP A 277 -15.79 -22.65 -28.75
CA ASP A 277 -14.56 -22.26 -28.05
C ASP A 277 -14.68 -22.32 -26.52
N ARG A 278 -15.85 -22.73 -26.01
CA ARG A 278 -16.20 -22.76 -24.59
C ARG A 278 -16.19 -21.40 -23.92
N LEU A 279 -16.49 -20.33 -24.66
CA LEU A 279 -16.74 -19.00 -24.14
C LEU A 279 -18.24 -18.76 -23.95
N PRO A 280 -18.66 -17.96 -22.96
CA PRO A 280 -20.07 -17.80 -22.63
C PRO A 280 -20.82 -17.06 -23.74
N VAL A 281 -22.02 -17.54 -24.04
CA VAL A 281 -23.00 -16.87 -24.91
C VAL A 281 -24.26 -16.58 -24.12
N GLU A 282 -25.23 -15.87 -24.69
CA GLU A 282 -26.51 -15.65 -24.01
C GLU A 282 -27.26 -16.98 -23.78
N PRO A 283 -28.01 -17.11 -22.66
CA PRO A 283 -28.23 -16.13 -21.59
C PRO A 283 -27.11 -16.06 -20.53
N SER A 284 -26.14 -16.97 -20.57
CA SER A 284 -25.07 -17.07 -19.56
C SER A 284 -24.18 -15.83 -19.49
N ALA A 285 -23.89 -15.20 -20.65
CA ALA A 285 -23.15 -13.95 -20.69
C ALA A 285 -23.87 -12.83 -19.91
N GLY A 286 -25.20 -12.72 -20.04
CA GLY A 286 -26.03 -11.82 -19.23
C GLY A 286 -25.99 -12.14 -17.74
N ALA A 287 -26.11 -13.41 -17.36
CA ALA A 287 -26.03 -13.85 -15.96
C ALA A 287 -24.68 -13.49 -15.31
N LEU A 288 -23.57 -13.70 -16.02
CA LEU A 288 -22.23 -13.34 -15.56
C LEU A 288 -22.08 -11.83 -15.33
N ARG A 289 -22.58 -11.00 -16.26
CA ARG A 289 -22.57 -9.52 -16.10
C ARG A 289 -23.42 -9.08 -14.90
N ALA A 290 -24.57 -9.70 -14.69
CA ALA A 290 -25.43 -9.41 -13.54
C ALA A 290 -24.76 -9.81 -12.21
N PHE A 291 -24.03 -10.93 -12.19
CA PHE A 291 -23.24 -11.36 -11.03
C PHE A 291 -22.08 -10.40 -10.74
N GLU A 292 -21.31 -10.04 -11.77
CA GLU A 292 -20.23 -9.05 -11.66
C GLU A 292 -20.72 -7.72 -11.09
N LYS A 293 -21.88 -7.23 -11.55
CA LYS A 293 -22.51 -6.01 -11.00
C LYS A 293 -22.88 -6.11 -9.53
N LYS A 294 -23.14 -7.31 -8.99
CA LYS A 294 -23.37 -7.50 -7.55
C LYS A 294 -22.05 -7.43 -6.79
N LEU A 295 -20.98 -8.01 -7.35
CA LEU A 295 -19.64 -7.93 -6.76
C LEU A 295 -19.13 -6.48 -6.70
N THR A 296 -19.29 -5.70 -7.76
CA THR A 296 -18.82 -4.31 -7.78
C THR A 296 -19.55 -3.39 -6.81
N LYS A 297 -20.80 -3.72 -6.42
CA LYS A 297 -21.57 -2.98 -5.40
C LYS A 297 -21.03 -3.13 -3.97
N LEU A 298 -20.11 -4.07 -3.74
CA LEU A 298 -19.48 -4.23 -2.42
C LEU A 298 -18.55 -3.06 -2.07
N GLY A 299 -18.09 -2.31 -3.08
CA GLY A 299 -17.27 -1.11 -2.91
C GLY A 299 -15.93 -1.44 -2.24
N ASP A 300 -15.49 -0.56 -1.35
CA ASP A 300 -14.16 -0.63 -0.71
C ASP A 300 -14.02 -1.81 0.26
N ARG A 301 -15.13 -2.50 0.58
CA ARG A 301 -15.09 -3.74 1.37
C ARG A 301 -14.56 -4.92 0.56
N ALA A 302 -14.82 -4.95 -0.75
CA ALA A 302 -14.30 -5.98 -1.64
C ALA A 302 -14.14 -5.44 -3.07
N VAL A 303 -12.89 -5.27 -3.49
CA VAL A 303 -12.55 -4.74 -4.81
C VAL A 303 -12.38 -5.88 -5.81
N LEU A 304 -13.16 -5.86 -6.89
CA LEU A 304 -12.95 -6.76 -8.03
C LEU A 304 -11.73 -6.29 -8.83
N ALA A 305 -10.71 -7.15 -8.90
CA ALA A 305 -9.43 -6.85 -9.52
C ALA A 305 -9.28 -7.49 -10.90
N VAL A 306 -9.59 -8.79 -11.00
CA VAL A 306 -9.39 -9.57 -12.23
C VAL A 306 -10.60 -10.45 -12.51
N ARG A 307 -10.90 -10.63 -13.79
CA ARG A 307 -11.84 -11.64 -14.28
C ARG A 307 -11.20 -12.49 -15.37
N GLU A 308 -11.28 -13.80 -15.21
CA GLU A 308 -10.81 -14.78 -16.18
C GLU A 308 -11.97 -15.58 -16.72
N THR A 309 -11.98 -15.84 -18.01
CA THR A 309 -13.05 -16.58 -18.67
C THR A 309 -12.48 -17.59 -19.63
N GLY A 310 -12.87 -18.85 -19.45
CA GLY A 310 -12.54 -19.90 -20.40
C GLY A 310 -13.03 -21.23 -19.88
N ASP A 311 -13.07 -22.22 -20.76
CA ASP A 311 -13.37 -23.61 -20.38
C ASP A 311 -14.69 -23.81 -19.62
N GLY A 312 -15.73 -23.01 -19.94
CA GLY A 312 -17.03 -23.14 -19.26
C GLY A 312 -17.09 -22.47 -17.89
N LEU A 313 -16.04 -21.74 -17.47
CA LEU A 313 -15.94 -21.10 -16.17
C LEU A 313 -15.60 -19.60 -16.29
N ARG A 314 -16.06 -18.83 -15.31
CA ARG A 314 -15.53 -17.50 -15.00
C ARG A 314 -14.97 -17.49 -13.59
N VAL A 315 -13.75 -16.97 -13.42
CA VAL A 315 -13.14 -16.72 -12.12
C VAL A 315 -13.09 -15.22 -11.90
N PHE A 316 -13.61 -14.76 -10.76
CA PHE A 316 -13.49 -13.39 -10.29
C PHE A 316 -12.47 -13.37 -9.15
N HIS A 317 -11.42 -12.57 -9.29
CA HIS A 317 -10.44 -12.33 -8.24
C HIS A 317 -10.73 -10.99 -7.59
N LEU A 318 -10.95 -11.01 -6.28
CA LEU A 318 -11.20 -9.84 -5.47
C LEU A 318 -10.15 -9.74 -4.38
N TYR A 319 -9.91 -8.53 -3.89
CA TYR A 319 -9.38 -8.33 -2.54
C TYR A 319 -10.48 -7.84 -1.62
N ALA A 320 -10.53 -8.36 -0.40
CA ALA A 320 -11.60 -8.09 0.55
C ALA A 320 -11.05 -7.75 1.93
N ASP A 321 -11.72 -6.84 2.64
CA ASP A 321 -11.45 -6.54 4.03
C ASP A 321 -12.01 -7.65 4.93
N PRO A 322 -11.15 -8.43 5.62
CA PRO A 322 -11.60 -9.52 6.50
C PRO A 322 -12.55 -9.05 7.60
N ASP A 323 -12.38 -7.81 8.08
CA ASP A 323 -13.13 -7.29 9.25
C ASP A 323 -14.49 -6.69 8.87
N SER A 324 -14.77 -6.53 7.57
CA SER A 324 -15.99 -5.90 7.06
C SER A 324 -17.21 -6.84 7.02
N GLY A 325 -17.03 -8.12 7.33
CA GLY A 325 -18.05 -9.16 7.18
C GLY A 325 -18.38 -9.56 5.73
N VAL A 326 -17.72 -8.94 4.74
CA VAL A 326 -18.02 -9.12 3.31
C VAL A 326 -17.81 -10.55 2.81
N ILE A 327 -16.96 -11.35 3.48
CA ILE A 327 -16.71 -12.74 3.08
C ILE A 327 -17.98 -13.58 3.14
N ALA A 328 -18.81 -13.38 4.18
CA ALA A 328 -20.09 -14.07 4.29
C ALA A 328 -21.07 -13.64 3.19
N GLU A 329 -21.04 -12.35 2.80
CA GLU A 329 -21.83 -11.82 1.69
C GLU A 329 -21.37 -12.41 0.34
N LEU A 330 -20.07 -12.55 0.12
CA LEU A 330 -19.50 -13.21 -1.06
C LEU A 330 -19.89 -14.69 -1.14
N ASP A 331 -19.84 -15.42 -0.02
CA ASP A 331 -20.29 -16.82 0.06
C ASP A 331 -21.79 -16.94 -0.28
N GLN A 332 -22.63 -16.02 0.22
CA GLN A 332 -24.06 -15.97 -0.10
C GLN A 332 -24.32 -15.65 -1.58
N LEU A 333 -23.60 -14.67 -2.15
CA LEU A 333 -23.70 -14.33 -3.56
C LEU A 333 -23.35 -15.54 -4.43
N ALA A 334 -22.24 -16.21 -4.15
CA ALA A 334 -21.81 -17.41 -4.87
C ALA A 334 -22.83 -18.54 -4.75
N ALA A 335 -23.38 -18.78 -3.55
CA ALA A 335 -24.42 -19.78 -3.34
C ALA A 335 -25.71 -19.51 -4.15
N GLY A 336 -26.01 -18.25 -4.45
CA GLY A 336 -27.14 -17.84 -5.29
C GLY A 336 -26.90 -17.97 -6.80
N TRP A 337 -25.75 -18.50 -7.24
CA TRP A 337 -25.47 -18.69 -8.66
C TRP A 337 -26.34 -19.79 -9.29
N GLY A 338 -27.01 -19.48 -10.41
CA GLY A 338 -28.04 -20.34 -11.00
C GLY A 338 -27.56 -21.38 -12.03
N GLU A 339 -26.33 -21.28 -12.53
CA GLU A 339 -25.83 -22.13 -13.63
C GLU A 339 -24.84 -23.20 -13.19
N GLY A 340 -24.96 -23.65 -11.95
CA GLY A 340 -24.17 -24.73 -11.37
C GLY A 340 -23.54 -24.36 -10.04
N LYS A 341 -22.59 -25.17 -9.58
CA LYS A 341 -21.97 -24.99 -8.27
C LYS A 341 -20.84 -23.97 -8.32
N ALA A 342 -21.08 -22.78 -7.79
CA ALA A 342 -20.02 -21.81 -7.55
C ALA A 342 -19.06 -22.29 -6.44
N LYS A 343 -17.82 -21.80 -6.49
CA LYS A 343 -16.80 -22.05 -5.47
C LYS A 343 -16.20 -20.72 -5.04
N VAL A 344 -15.98 -20.57 -3.74
CA VAL A 344 -15.26 -19.45 -3.14
C VAL A 344 -14.02 -20.02 -2.45
N ALA A 345 -12.87 -19.47 -2.74
CA ALA A 345 -11.64 -19.69 -2.01
C ALA A 345 -11.11 -18.33 -1.53
N SER A 346 -10.54 -18.28 -0.34
CA SER A 346 -9.86 -17.09 0.14
C SER A 346 -8.57 -17.44 0.86
N THR A 347 -7.58 -16.58 0.71
CA THR A 347 -6.25 -16.73 1.31
C THR A 347 -5.80 -15.35 1.81
N ALA A 348 -5.14 -15.30 2.97
CA ALA A 348 -4.47 -14.08 3.40
C ALA A 348 -3.37 -13.72 2.40
N ASP A 349 -3.43 -12.50 1.90
CA ASP A 349 -2.47 -11.97 0.95
C ASP A 349 -2.36 -10.44 1.14
N PRO A 350 -1.87 -10.00 2.31
CA PRO A 350 -1.74 -8.58 2.62
C PRO A 350 -0.75 -7.90 1.67
N GLY A 351 0.18 -8.62 1.03
CA GLY A 351 1.09 -8.05 0.04
C GLY A 351 0.51 -7.91 -1.38
N TRP A 352 -0.73 -8.36 -1.61
CA TRP A 352 -1.37 -8.44 -2.93
C TRP A 352 -0.59 -9.26 -3.99
N LYS A 353 0.14 -10.29 -3.55
CA LYS A 353 1.04 -11.10 -4.40
C LYS A 353 0.28 -11.94 -5.43
N ALA A 354 -0.97 -12.31 -5.16
CA ALA A 354 -1.79 -13.12 -6.06
C ALA A 354 -2.11 -12.41 -7.38
N LEU A 355 -1.96 -11.08 -7.46
CA LEU A 355 -2.17 -10.33 -8.70
C LEU A 355 -0.93 -10.12 -9.55
N ALA A 356 0.27 -10.47 -9.06
CA ALA A 356 1.52 -10.30 -9.80
C ALA A 356 1.47 -10.87 -11.24
N PRO A 357 0.84 -12.04 -11.52
CA PRO A 357 0.75 -12.57 -12.88
C PRO A 357 -0.13 -11.76 -13.85
N TYR A 358 -0.92 -10.80 -13.36
CA TYR A 358 -1.87 -10.01 -14.16
C TYR A 358 -1.46 -8.53 -14.26
N GLN A 359 -0.35 -8.15 -13.64
CA GLN A 359 0.24 -6.82 -13.85
C GLN A 359 0.88 -6.78 -15.24
N PRO A 360 0.61 -5.74 -16.04
CA PRO A 360 1.19 -5.59 -17.38
C PRO A 360 2.72 -5.50 -17.37
#